data_AF-A0A3Q9FKZ5-F1
#
_entry.id   AF-A0A3Q9FKZ5-F1
#
_cell.length_a   1.000
_cell.length_b   1.000
_cell.length_c   1.000
_cell.angle_alpha   90.00
_cell.angle_beta   90.00
_cell.angle_gamma   90.00
#
_symmetry.space_group_name_H-M   'P 1'
#
loop_
_entity.id
_entity.type
_entity.pdbx_description
1 polymer ?
#
loop_
_entity_poly.entity_id
_entity_poly.type
_entity_poly.pdbx_seq_one_letter_code
_entity_poly.pdbx_strand_id
1 'polypeptide(L)'
;MKNTFSYSDHLTRFIERIYEIKESHNNQISQSELKATALEMGLTDFEWDQMQDLFTSHFTRAMSYHKYKNWEDAISELDQALTINPFDEKTLFLMSSCYANRYYEGEERDDREKSILFANKTLEVNPLDQKALQLLSSLKKEARQRKIIERESIKTLVVACTFGAIIFTALAYLSFSNTVMTSSLPFETASASVDLKTNEFTPDVEYQNASIDHENSYFYLTENVIKVFERKAALVLQGKFSEKNNAGVSVRWKDIEGNIVHSEHFTPQYLNDIKDPINDKFKLIRFLESEKAIAIAKVHIVID
;
A
#
# COMPACT_ATOMS: atom_id res chain seq x y z
N MET A 1 20.47 2.83 52.52
CA MET A 1 19.10 3.07 52.04
C MET A 1 18.72 4.56 52.09
N LYS A 2 19.54 5.45 51.52
CA LYS A 2 19.22 6.89 51.40
C LYS A 2 19.77 7.38 50.06
N ASN A 3 18.88 7.56 49.07
CA ASN A 3 19.00 8.49 47.95
C ASN A 3 17.91 8.33 46.88
N THR A 4 17.09 7.27 46.93
CA THR A 4 16.01 7.07 45.95
C THR A 4 14.94 8.17 46.00
N PHE A 5 14.69 8.77 47.17
CA PHE A 5 13.74 9.89 47.32
C PHE A 5 14.23 11.22 46.73
N SER A 6 15.55 11.42 46.60
CA SER A 6 16.13 12.65 46.01
C SER A 6 16.14 12.57 44.49
N TYR A 7 16.47 11.39 43.94
CA TYR A 7 16.58 11.14 42.51
C TYR A 7 15.28 11.42 41.76
N SER A 8 14.13 10.99 42.30
CA SER A 8 12.83 11.20 41.65
C SER A 8 12.40 12.67 41.64
N ASP A 9 12.77 13.46 42.65
CA ASP A 9 12.33 14.85 42.78
C ASP A 9 13.07 15.78 41.80
N HIS A 10 14.40 15.65 41.69
CA HIS A 10 15.19 16.43 40.72
C HIS A 10 14.81 16.14 39.27
N LEU A 11 14.62 14.85 38.93
CA LEU A 11 14.19 14.43 37.61
C LEU A 11 12.79 14.96 37.27
N THR A 12 11.85 14.90 38.21
CA THR A 12 10.47 15.40 37.99
C THR A 12 10.49 16.90 37.69
N ARG A 13 11.22 17.68 38.49
CA ARG A 13 11.36 19.13 38.27
C ARG A 13 12.03 19.46 36.93
N PHE A 14 13.03 18.66 36.53
CA PHE A 14 13.68 18.82 35.23
C PHE A 14 12.73 18.54 34.07
N ILE A 15 11.94 17.46 34.16
CA ILE A 15 10.92 17.14 33.16
C ILE A 15 9.85 18.24 33.09
N GLU A 16 9.34 18.71 34.25
CA GLU A 16 8.38 19.82 34.31
C GLU A 16 8.95 21.07 33.63
N ARG A 17 10.22 21.40 33.89
CA ARG A 17 10.87 22.54 33.24
C ARG A 17 10.99 22.38 31.73
N ILE A 18 11.32 21.19 31.26
CA ILE A 18 11.34 20.90 29.83
C ILE A 18 9.96 21.15 29.21
N TYR A 19 8.88 20.76 29.90
CA TYR A 19 7.52 21.04 29.43
C TYR A 19 7.20 22.54 29.39
N GLU A 20 7.59 23.31 30.40
CA GLU A 20 7.43 24.77 30.39
C GLU A 20 8.19 25.43 29.22
N ILE A 21 9.42 24.99 28.98
CA ILE A 21 10.24 25.47 27.87
C ILE A 21 9.55 25.18 26.53
N LYS A 22 9.06 23.96 26.37
CA LYS A 22 8.32 23.52 25.17
C LYS A 22 7.04 24.35 24.96
N GLU A 23 6.36 24.76 26.03
CA GLU A 23 5.16 25.59 25.96
C GLU A 23 5.49 27.08 25.71
N SER A 24 6.67 27.55 26.12
CA SER A 24 7.12 28.93 25.91
C SER A 24 7.52 29.29 24.47
N HIS A 25 7.40 28.35 23.51
CA HIS A 25 7.71 28.51 22.08
C HIS A 25 9.17 28.90 21.76
N ASN A 26 10.09 28.79 22.72
CA ASN A 26 11.51 29.02 22.49
C ASN A 26 12.18 27.71 22.05
N ASN A 27 11.99 27.32 20.78
CA ASN A 27 12.37 26.01 20.24
C ASN A 27 13.87 25.86 19.92
N GLN A 28 14.73 26.70 20.50
CA GLN A 28 16.18 26.74 20.22
C GLN A 28 17.01 26.43 21.45
N ILE A 29 16.58 25.47 22.30
CA ILE A 29 17.44 25.01 23.38
C ILE A 29 18.43 23.98 22.84
N SER A 30 19.70 24.35 22.91
CA SER A 30 20.82 23.46 22.59
C SER A 30 21.00 22.35 23.64
N GLN A 31 21.66 21.26 23.26
CA GLN A 31 22.03 20.20 24.21
C GLN A 31 22.84 20.71 25.41
N SER A 32 23.71 21.69 25.20
CA SER A 32 24.48 22.33 26.27
C SER A 32 23.58 23.07 27.26
N GLU A 33 22.55 23.75 26.78
CA GLU A 33 21.60 24.47 27.64
C GLU A 33 20.64 23.51 28.36
N LEU A 34 20.23 22.41 27.71
CA LEU A 34 19.50 21.33 28.38
C LEU A 34 20.33 20.75 29.54
N LYS A 35 21.61 20.44 29.28
CA LYS A 35 22.53 19.95 30.32
C LYS A 35 22.70 20.98 31.44
N ALA A 36 22.95 22.25 31.11
CA ALA A 36 23.09 23.30 32.11
C ALA A 36 21.84 23.43 32.99
N THR A 37 20.66 23.40 32.38
CA THR A 37 19.37 23.42 33.09
C THR A 37 19.21 22.20 33.99
N ALA A 38 19.58 21.00 33.53
CA ALA A 38 19.54 19.79 34.34
C ALA A 38 20.43 19.91 35.59
N LEU A 39 21.66 20.40 35.42
CA LEU A 39 22.61 20.62 36.52
C LEU A 39 22.10 21.69 37.50
N GLU A 40 21.51 22.78 37.00
CA GLU A 40 20.87 23.81 37.83
C GLU A 40 19.71 23.26 38.67
N MET A 41 19.02 22.22 38.18
CA MET A 41 17.94 21.52 38.88
C MET A 41 18.41 20.47 39.88
N GLY A 42 19.74 20.31 40.01
CA GLY A 42 20.37 19.41 40.95
C GLY A 42 20.63 18.01 40.41
N LEU A 43 20.48 17.79 39.09
CA LEU A 43 21.01 16.56 38.48
C LEU A 43 22.54 16.64 38.51
N THR A 44 23.16 15.51 38.80
CA THR A 44 24.61 15.33 38.69
C THR A 44 25.01 14.97 37.26
N ASP A 45 26.28 15.19 36.91
CA ASP A 45 26.80 14.74 35.60
C ASP A 45 26.57 13.25 35.36
N PHE A 46 26.70 12.42 36.41
CA PHE A 46 26.47 10.97 36.32
C PHE A 46 25.01 10.62 36.01
N GLU A 47 24.05 11.37 36.55
CA GLU A 47 22.63 11.16 36.27
C GLU A 47 22.25 11.65 34.87
N TRP A 48 22.85 12.78 34.44
CA TRP A 48 22.74 13.26 33.06
C TRP A 48 23.25 12.22 32.06
N ASP A 49 24.43 11.64 32.31
CA ASP A 49 25.01 10.63 31.43
C ASP A 49 24.11 9.38 31.34
N GLN A 50 23.53 8.94 32.46
CA GLN A 50 22.53 7.86 32.46
C GLN A 50 21.28 8.19 31.64
N MET A 51 20.78 9.44 31.71
CA MET A 51 19.67 9.87 30.87
C MET A 51 20.04 9.83 29.39
N GLN A 52 21.25 10.24 29.04
CA GLN A 52 21.73 10.21 27.66
C GLN A 52 21.92 8.77 27.14
N ASP A 53 22.37 7.85 27.98
CA ASP A 53 22.44 6.43 27.66
C ASP A 53 21.04 5.85 27.43
N LEU A 54 20.07 6.22 28.26
CA LEU A 54 18.69 5.78 28.13
C LEU A 54 18.06 6.32 26.83
N PHE A 55 18.28 7.60 26.52
CA PHE A 55 17.89 8.20 25.23
C PHE A 55 18.46 7.40 24.05
N THR A 56 19.76 7.12 24.08
CA THR A 56 20.47 6.41 23.00
C THR A 56 19.92 4.99 22.83
N SER A 57 19.59 4.31 23.93
CA SER A 57 18.96 2.99 23.93
C SER A 57 17.58 3.00 23.28
N HIS A 58 16.70 3.92 23.67
CA HIS A 58 15.36 4.08 23.07
C HIS A 58 15.47 4.43 21.58
N PHE A 59 16.30 5.41 21.22
CA PHE A 59 16.50 5.83 19.83
C PHE A 59 17.03 4.69 18.94
N THR A 60 17.97 3.87 19.44
CA THR A 60 18.52 2.74 18.68
C THR A 60 17.48 1.64 18.44
N ARG A 61 16.63 1.35 19.44
CA ARG A 61 15.50 0.42 19.29
C ARG A 61 14.48 0.95 18.28
N ALA A 62 14.09 2.22 18.40
CA ALA A 62 13.22 2.87 17.45
C ALA A 62 13.73 2.80 16.00
N MET A 63 15.02 3.08 15.78
CA MET A 63 15.65 2.94 14.46
C MET A 63 15.57 1.50 13.93
N SER A 64 15.77 0.52 14.81
CA SER A 64 15.67 -0.90 14.44
C SER A 64 14.23 -1.26 14.05
N TYR A 65 13.23 -0.85 14.83
CA TYR A 65 11.82 -1.06 14.51
C TYR A 65 11.42 -0.36 13.21
N HIS A 66 11.84 0.89 13.00
CA HIS A 66 11.63 1.64 11.76
C HIS A 66 12.20 0.90 10.54
N LYS A 67 13.42 0.37 10.65
CA LYS A 67 14.06 -0.42 9.58
C LYS A 67 13.25 -1.65 9.18
N TYR A 68 12.58 -2.30 10.14
CA TYR A 68 11.73 -3.47 9.90
C TYR A 68 10.26 -3.13 9.70
N LYS A 69 9.93 -1.84 9.46
CA LYS A 69 8.56 -1.35 9.23
C LYS A 69 7.59 -1.59 10.40
N ASN A 70 8.11 -1.75 11.60
CA ASN A 70 7.30 -1.85 12.80
C ASN A 70 7.06 -0.44 13.37
N TRP A 71 6.08 0.25 12.81
CA TRP A 71 5.89 1.67 13.07
C TRP A 71 5.37 1.97 14.47
N GLU A 72 4.50 1.13 15.03
CA GLU A 72 3.92 1.31 16.37
C GLU A 72 5.01 1.24 17.44
N ASP A 73 5.81 0.18 17.42
CA ASP A 73 6.91 0.00 18.38
C ASP A 73 7.98 1.08 18.18
N ALA A 74 8.26 1.49 16.94
CA ALA A 74 9.14 2.62 16.68
C ALA A 74 8.62 3.92 17.29
N ILE A 75 7.33 4.23 17.13
CA ILE A 75 6.70 5.44 17.71
C ILE A 75 6.77 5.41 19.23
N SER A 76 6.46 4.27 19.86
CA SER A 76 6.54 4.10 21.31
C SER A 76 7.95 4.38 21.85
N GLU A 77 8.97 3.81 21.23
CA GLU A 77 10.37 4.04 21.63
C GLU A 77 10.82 5.48 21.37
N LEU A 78 10.36 6.11 20.27
CA LEU A 78 10.67 7.52 19.98
C LEU A 78 10.00 8.47 20.98
N ASP A 79 8.82 8.14 21.49
CA ASP A 79 8.14 8.95 22.52
C ASP A 79 8.94 8.96 23.83
N GLN A 80 9.49 7.81 24.21
CA GLN A 80 10.41 7.71 25.35
C GLN A 80 11.70 8.53 25.11
N ALA A 81 12.27 8.47 23.91
CA ALA A 81 13.44 9.27 23.56
C ALA A 81 13.16 10.79 23.60
N LEU A 82 12.02 11.23 23.05
CA LEU A 82 11.61 12.65 23.06
C LEU A 82 11.24 13.15 24.46
N THR A 83 10.90 12.27 25.40
CA THR A 83 10.71 12.66 26.80
C THR A 83 12.02 13.09 27.44
N ILE A 84 13.14 12.47 27.06
CA ILE A 84 14.47 12.81 27.56
C ILE A 84 15.05 14.01 26.80
N ASN A 85 14.89 14.02 25.47
CA ASN A 85 15.42 15.04 24.59
C ASN A 85 14.37 15.47 23.55
N PRO A 86 13.49 16.43 23.88
CA PRO A 86 12.34 16.79 23.06
C PRO A 86 12.69 17.57 21.79
N PHE A 87 13.91 18.13 21.71
CA PHE A 87 14.38 18.95 20.61
C PHE A 87 15.39 18.21 19.73
N ASP A 88 15.54 16.89 19.89
CA ASP A 88 16.42 16.11 19.01
C ASP A 88 15.84 16.03 17.59
N GLU A 89 16.50 16.73 16.67
CA GLU A 89 16.12 16.83 15.26
C GLU A 89 15.88 15.45 14.62
N LYS A 90 16.80 14.49 14.86
CA LYS A 90 16.76 13.16 14.26
C LYS A 90 15.58 12.35 14.77
N THR A 91 15.31 12.41 16.07
CA THR A 91 14.20 11.72 16.73
C THR A 91 12.87 12.30 16.26
N LEU A 92 12.75 13.64 16.18
CA LEU A 92 11.56 14.32 15.65
C LEU A 92 11.29 13.92 14.18
N PHE A 93 12.34 13.92 13.35
CA PHE A 93 12.20 13.53 11.94
C PHE A 93 11.81 12.05 11.81
N LEU A 94 12.45 11.16 12.57
CA LEU A 94 12.15 9.74 12.54
C LEU A 94 10.71 9.47 12.99
N MET A 95 10.22 10.19 14.00
CA MET A 95 8.82 10.14 14.45
C MET A 95 7.86 10.57 13.34
N SER A 96 8.16 11.69 12.67
CA SER A 96 7.39 12.14 11.51
C SER A 96 7.36 11.09 10.39
N SER A 97 8.50 10.45 10.13
CA SER A 97 8.63 9.38 9.13
C SER A 97 7.81 8.14 9.51
N CYS A 98 7.80 7.69 10.76
CA CYS A 98 6.96 6.57 11.21
C CYS A 98 5.47 6.85 10.94
N TYR A 99 4.98 8.01 11.35
CA TYR A 99 3.59 8.41 11.11
C TYR A 99 3.27 8.53 9.62
N ALA A 100 4.19 9.04 8.80
CA ALA A 100 4.00 9.10 7.35
C ALA A 100 3.86 7.71 6.74
N ASN A 101 4.72 6.76 7.15
CA ASN A 101 4.68 5.39 6.64
C ASN A 101 3.39 4.66 7.05
N ARG A 102 2.93 4.82 8.30
CA ARG A 102 1.61 4.31 8.72
C ARG A 102 0.48 4.90 7.89
N TYR A 103 0.52 6.22 7.65
CA TYR A 103 -0.46 6.87 6.78
C TYR A 103 -0.42 6.31 5.35
N TYR A 104 0.76 6.04 4.78
CA TYR A 104 0.84 5.43 3.45
C TYR A 104 0.34 3.97 3.41
N GLU A 105 0.39 3.24 4.53
CA GLU A 105 -0.08 1.86 4.63
C GLU A 105 -1.59 1.75 4.93
N GLY A 106 -2.11 2.60 5.82
CA GLY A 106 -3.50 2.52 6.32
C GLY A 106 -4.41 3.69 5.92
N GLU A 107 -3.87 4.75 5.31
CA GLU A 107 -4.58 5.97 4.92
C GLU A 107 -5.28 6.73 6.08
N GLU A 108 -4.81 6.54 7.31
CA GLU A 108 -5.36 7.20 8.50
C GLU A 108 -5.01 8.70 8.53
N ARG A 109 -6.03 9.57 8.48
CA ARG A 109 -5.83 11.03 8.44
C ARG A 109 -5.09 11.55 9.67
N ASP A 110 -5.32 10.96 10.83
CA ASP A 110 -4.69 11.34 12.09
C ASP A 110 -3.17 11.14 12.03
N ASP A 111 -2.71 10.03 11.45
CA ASP A 111 -1.28 9.75 11.27
C ASP A 111 -0.63 10.75 10.32
N ARG A 112 -1.34 11.16 9.26
CA ARG A 112 -0.85 12.23 8.38
C ARG A 112 -0.68 13.55 9.14
N GLU A 113 -1.65 13.93 9.96
CA GLU A 113 -1.60 15.18 10.73
C GLU A 113 -0.46 15.14 11.76
N LYS A 114 -0.29 14.02 12.46
CA LYS A 114 0.84 13.81 13.37
C LYS A 114 2.18 13.87 12.62
N SER A 115 2.28 13.25 11.45
CA SER A 115 3.50 13.31 10.63
C SER A 115 3.86 14.76 10.27
N ILE A 116 2.89 15.55 9.81
CA ILE A 116 3.08 16.97 9.49
C ILE A 116 3.50 17.76 10.73
N LEU A 117 2.86 17.52 11.87
CA LEU A 117 3.20 18.16 13.14
C LEU A 117 4.67 17.92 13.51
N PHE A 118 5.12 16.67 13.49
CA PHE A 118 6.51 16.34 13.84
C PHE A 118 7.52 16.84 12.80
N ALA A 119 7.19 16.82 11.50
CA ALA A 119 8.08 17.42 10.49
C ALA A 119 8.22 18.93 10.65
N ASN A 120 7.15 19.64 11.02
CA ASN A 120 7.25 21.06 11.33
C ASN A 120 8.14 21.30 12.57
N LYS A 121 8.01 20.47 13.61
CA LYS A 121 8.91 20.52 14.79
C LYS A 121 10.37 20.28 14.41
N THR A 122 10.65 19.34 13.51
CA THR A 122 12.01 19.17 12.96
C THR A 122 12.51 20.47 12.32
N LEU A 123 11.66 21.17 11.56
CA LEU A 123 12.03 22.42 10.91
C LEU A 123 12.12 23.63 11.86
N GLU A 124 11.44 23.58 13.01
CA GLU A 124 11.62 24.56 14.08
C GLU A 124 13.02 24.46 14.70
N VAL A 125 13.54 23.23 14.83
CA VAL A 125 14.91 22.96 15.33
C VAL A 125 15.96 23.22 14.23
N ASN A 126 15.74 22.67 13.03
CA ASN A 126 16.62 22.85 11.88
C ASN A 126 15.80 23.27 10.63
N PRO A 127 15.69 24.58 10.35
CA PRO A 127 14.93 25.09 9.21
C PRO A 127 15.41 24.60 7.84
N LEU A 128 16.63 24.06 7.75
CA LEU A 128 17.26 23.59 6.53
C LEU A 128 17.25 22.05 6.39
N ASP A 129 16.51 21.33 7.25
CA ASP A 129 16.36 19.88 7.10
C ASP A 129 15.62 19.55 5.79
N GLN A 130 16.41 19.10 4.80
CA GLN A 130 15.92 18.74 3.48
C GLN A 130 14.94 17.57 3.52
N LYS A 131 15.13 16.60 4.43
CA LYS A 131 14.27 15.41 4.51
C LYS A 131 12.90 15.78 5.06
N ALA A 132 12.84 16.63 6.08
CA ALA A 132 11.59 17.14 6.63
C ALA A 132 10.82 17.98 5.59
N LEU A 133 11.51 18.86 4.86
CA LEU A 133 10.92 19.63 3.75
C LEU A 133 10.35 18.72 2.65
N GLN A 134 11.10 17.70 2.23
CA GLN A 134 10.66 16.73 1.23
C GLN A 134 9.43 15.95 1.69
N LEU A 135 9.43 15.49 2.94
CA LEU A 135 8.31 14.76 3.54
C LEU A 135 7.04 15.62 3.62
N LEU A 136 7.16 16.87 4.07
CA LEU A 136 6.03 17.80 4.08
C LEU A 136 5.49 18.09 2.68
N SER A 137 6.39 18.22 1.70
CA SER A 137 6.02 18.44 0.30
C SER A 137 5.24 17.25 -0.25
N SER A 138 5.68 16.00 0.00
CA SER A 138 4.97 14.81 -0.45
C SER A 138 3.58 14.70 0.20
N LEU A 139 3.49 14.85 1.52
CA LEU A 139 2.22 14.77 2.28
C LEU A 139 1.22 15.87 1.87
N LYS A 140 1.69 17.07 1.51
CA LYS A 140 0.83 18.16 1.02
C LYS A 140 0.39 17.92 -0.43
N LYS A 141 1.29 17.43 -1.29
CA LYS A 141 0.99 17.13 -2.70
C LYS A 141 -0.06 16.04 -2.81
N GLU A 142 0.08 14.97 -2.04
CA GLU A 142 -0.87 13.86 -2.06
C GLU A 142 -2.27 14.28 -1.59
N ALA A 143 -2.37 15.04 -0.49
CA ALA A 143 -3.66 15.55 -0.03
C ALA A 143 -4.34 16.44 -1.08
N ARG A 144 -3.56 17.22 -1.83
CA ARG A 144 -4.09 18.01 -2.96
C ARG A 144 -4.59 17.10 -4.08
N GLN A 145 -3.86 16.05 -4.41
CA GLN A 145 -4.26 15.08 -5.44
C GLN A 145 -5.53 14.32 -5.04
N ARG A 146 -5.65 13.85 -3.80
CA ARG A 146 -6.87 13.20 -3.28
C ARG A 146 -8.08 14.11 -3.40
N LYS A 147 -7.96 15.38 -2.99
CA LYS A 147 -9.06 16.37 -3.15
C LYS A 147 -9.49 16.57 -4.60
N ILE A 148 -8.55 16.52 -5.54
CA ILE A 148 -8.88 16.63 -6.97
C ILE A 148 -9.65 15.37 -7.42
N ILE A 149 -9.18 14.18 -7.06
CA ILE A 149 -9.83 12.91 -7.41
C ILE A 149 -11.23 12.83 -6.81
N GLU A 150 -11.40 13.18 -5.53
CA GLU A 150 -12.71 13.24 -4.87
C GLU A 150 -13.66 14.22 -5.57
N ARG A 151 -13.16 15.39 -5.99
CA ARG A 151 -13.99 16.37 -6.70
C ARG A 151 -14.41 15.88 -8.09
N GLU A 152 -13.52 15.22 -8.81
CA GLU A 152 -13.82 14.68 -10.15
C GLU A 152 -14.73 13.45 -10.07
N SER A 153 -14.59 12.60 -9.05
CA SER A 153 -15.48 11.45 -8.83
C SER A 153 -16.89 11.89 -8.46
N ILE A 154 -17.05 12.95 -7.66
CA ILE A 154 -18.36 13.52 -7.35
C ILE A 154 -19.03 14.07 -8.62
N LYS A 155 -18.29 14.75 -9.51
CA LYS A 155 -18.86 15.24 -10.78
C LYS A 155 -19.34 14.11 -11.67
N THR A 156 -18.54 13.06 -11.82
CA THR A 156 -18.94 11.88 -12.63
C THR A 156 -20.14 11.17 -12.02
N LEU A 157 -20.21 11.05 -10.69
CA LEU A 157 -21.37 10.50 -10.00
C LEU A 157 -22.63 11.33 -10.25
N VAL A 158 -22.56 12.65 -10.12
CA VAL A 158 -23.70 13.56 -10.37
C VAL A 158 -24.18 13.43 -11.82
N VAL A 159 -23.27 13.40 -12.79
CA VAL A 159 -23.61 13.21 -14.20
C VAL A 159 -24.30 11.86 -14.41
N ALA A 160 -23.75 10.77 -13.85
CA ALA A 160 -24.36 9.44 -13.94
C ALA A 160 -25.78 9.40 -13.33
N CYS A 161 -25.99 10.03 -12.18
CA CYS A 161 -27.31 10.14 -11.55
C CYS A 161 -28.30 10.93 -12.41
N THR A 162 -27.89 12.02 -13.07
CA THR A 162 -28.78 12.78 -13.96
C THR A 162 -29.18 11.98 -15.19
N PHE A 163 -28.25 11.27 -15.83
CA PHE A 163 -28.57 10.37 -16.94
C PHE A 163 -29.50 9.23 -16.50
N GLY A 164 -29.23 8.63 -15.34
CA GLY A 164 -30.10 7.60 -14.76
C GLY A 164 -31.51 8.11 -14.49
N ALA A 165 -31.66 9.32 -13.94
CA ALA A 165 -32.96 9.94 -13.70
C ALA A 165 -33.73 10.20 -15.01
N ILE A 166 -33.06 10.69 -16.06
CA ILE A 166 -33.68 10.91 -17.37
C ILE A 166 -34.19 9.59 -17.96
N ILE A 167 -33.36 8.54 -17.96
CA ILE A 167 -33.76 7.20 -18.46
C ILE A 167 -34.92 6.65 -17.64
N PHE A 168 -34.86 6.76 -16.31
CA PHE A 168 -35.93 6.32 -15.42
C PHE A 168 -37.25 7.06 -15.69
N THR A 169 -37.21 8.39 -15.84
CA THR A 169 -38.41 9.18 -16.18
C THR A 169 -38.98 8.84 -17.55
N ALA A 170 -38.14 8.60 -18.56
CA ALA A 170 -38.58 8.17 -19.88
C ALA A 170 -39.25 6.78 -19.84
N LEU A 171 -38.68 5.83 -19.11
CA LEU A 171 -39.26 4.50 -18.91
C LEU A 171 -40.58 4.56 -18.14
N ALA A 172 -40.65 5.35 -17.07
CA ALA A 172 -41.89 5.56 -16.31
C ALA A 172 -42.99 6.18 -17.19
N TYR A 173 -42.63 7.15 -18.03
CA TYR A 173 -43.55 7.74 -19.00
C TYR A 173 -44.06 6.69 -20.00
N LEU A 174 -43.18 5.85 -20.56
CA LEU A 174 -43.57 4.77 -21.47
C LEU A 174 -44.50 3.74 -20.81
N SER A 175 -44.23 3.38 -19.55
CA SER A 175 -45.09 2.47 -18.78
C SER A 175 -46.48 3.06 -18.52
N PHE A 176 -46.57 4.36 -18.21
CA PHE A 176 -47.86 5.04 -18.04
C PHE A 176 -48.62 5.21 -19.37
N SER A 177 -47.91 5.52 -20.46
CA SER A 177 -48.54 5.68 -21.78
C SER A 177 -49.06 4.36 -22.36
N ASN A 178 -48.53 3.22 -21.93
CA ASN A 178 -48.97 1.89 -22.34
C ASN A 178 -50.08 1.32 -21.44
N THR A 179 -50.87 2.15 -20.77
CA THR A 179 -52.10 1.70 -20.11
C THR A 179 -53.19 1.39 -21.15
N VAL A 180 -52.94 0.40 -22.01
CA VAL A 180 -53.93 -0.33 -22.80
C VAL A 180 -54.23 -1.61 -22.04
N MET A 181 -55.52 -1.93 -21.86
CA MET A 181 -56.01 -3.17 -21.24
C MET A 181 -55.24 -4.39 -21.76
N THR A 182 -54.35 -4.95 -20.96
CA THR A 182 -53.81 -6.29 -21.20
C THR A 182 -54.71 -7.31 -20.52
N SER A 183 -55.47 -8.03 -21.32
CA SER A 183 -56.08 -9.30 -20.95
C SER A 183 -55.00 -10.25 -20.40
N SER A 184 -55.21 -10.74 -19.18
CA SER A 184 -54.31 -11.63 -18.46
C SER A 184 -54.13 -12.97 -19.18
N LEU A 185 -52.88 -13.32 -19.48
CA LEU A 185 -52.44 -14.70 -19.74
C LEU A 185 -51.48 -15.13 -18.61
N PRO A 186 -51.46 -16.43 -18.26
CA PRO A 186 -50.76 -16.92 -17.08
C PRO A 186 -49.24 -16.89 -17.28
N PHE A 187 -48.55 -16.53 -16.20
CA PHE A 187 -47.09 -16.36 -16.15
C PHE A 187 -46.41 -17.68 -15.76
N GLU A 188 -45.65 -18.26 -16.70
CA GLU A 188 -44.64 -19.29 -16.42
C GLU A 188 -43.32 -18.61 -16.02
N THR A 189 -42.78 -19.01 -14.87
CA THR A 189 -41.49 -18.56 -14.35
C THR A 189 -40.36 -19.15 -15.17
N ALA A 190 -39.81 -18.37 -16.11
CA ALA A 190 -38.53 -18.65 -16.75
C ALA A 190 -37.43 -17.79 -16.11
N SER A 191 -36.52 -18.44 -15.38
CA SER A 191 -35.23 -17.89 -14.97
C SER A 191 -34.40 -17.57 -16.21
N ALA A 192 -34.44 -16.33 -16.68
CA ALA A 192 -33.59 -15.88 -17.78
C ALA A 192 -32.14 -15.77 -17.28
N SER A 193 -31.33 -16.80 -17.57
CA SER A 193 -29.88 -16.66 -17.55
C SER A 193 -29.50 -15.57 -18.55
N VAL A 194 -28.79 -14.56 -18.09
CA VAL A 194 -28.16 -13.59 -18.98
C VAL A 194 -27.03 -14.34 -19.68
N ASP A 195 -27.31 -14.88 -20.87
CA ASP A 195 -26.31 -15.48 -21.74
C ASP A 195 -25.38 -14.38 -22.26
N LEU A 196 -24.32 -14.12 -21.49
CA LEU A 196 -23.20 -13.31 -21.93
C LEU A 196 -22.54 -14.04 -23.11
N LYS A 197 -22.73 -13.52 -24.32
CA LYS A 197 -22.03 -14.00 -25.51
C LYS A 197 -20.54 -13.75 -25.35
N THR A 198 -19.79 -14.78 -24.95
CA THR A 198 -18.32 -14.76 -24.91
C THR A 198 -17.78 -15.54 -26.09
N ASN A 199 -16.81 -14.96 -26.79
CA ASN A 199 -16.02 -15.69 -27.77
C ASN A 199 -14.82 -16.32 -27.05
N GLU A 200 -14.67 -17.63 -27.18
CA GLU A 200 -13.55 -18.38 -26.63
C GLU A 200 -12.64 -18.87 -27.77
N PHE A 201 -11.33 -18.75 -27.59
CA PHE A 201 -10.37 -19.35 -28.50
C PHE A 201 -9.12 -19.85 -27.76
N THR A 202 -8.43 -20.82 -28.38
CA THR A 202 -7.28 -21.54 -27.82
C THR A 202 -6.04 -21.28 -28.68
N PRO A 203 -5.11 -20.42 -28.24
CA PRO A 203 -3.89 -20.15 -29.01
C PRO A 203 -2.94 -21.35 -29.02
N ASP A 204 -2.04 -21.42 -30.01
CA ASP A 204 -1.00 -22.47 -30.02
C ASP A 204 0.04 -22.20 -28.93
N VAL A 205 0.52 -23.24 -28.24
CA VAL A 205 1.53 -23.11 -27.18
C VAL A 205 2.87 -23.65 -27.66
N GLU A 206 3.90 -22.81 -27.59
CA GLU A 206 5.29 -23.18 -27.92
C GLU A 206 6.16 -23.06 -26.66
N TYR A 207 6.90 -24.13 -26.33
CA TYR A 207 7.82 -24.14 -25.19
C TYR A 207 9.25 -23.92 -25.68
N GLN A 208 9.97 -23.00 -25.03
CA GLN A 208 11.38 -22.75 -25.29
C GLN A 208 12.20 -23.14 -24.05
N ASN A 209 13.30 -23.87 -24.26
CA ASN A 209 14.19 -24.39 -23.21
C ASN A 209 13.55 -25.42 -22.25
N ALA A 210 12.37 -25.97 -22.59
CA ALA A 210 11.78 -27.08 -21.85
C ALA A 210 12.26 -28.42 -22.42
N SER A 211 12.70 -29.34 -21.56
CA SER A 211 12.79 -30.76 -21.95
C SER A 211 11.39 -31.25 -22.32
N ILE A 212 11.23 -31.78 -23.53
CA ILE A 212 9.94 -32.18 -24.12
C ILE A 212 9.31 -33.40 -23.39
N ASP A 213 10.03 -34.02 -22.45
CA ASP A 213 9.44 -35.05 -21.59
C ASP A 213 8.38 -34.44 -20.67
N HIS A 214 7.12 -34.58 -21.06
CA HIS A 214 5.94 -34.12 -20.30
C HIS A 214 5.95 -34.59 -18.84
N GLU A 215 6.55 -35.76 -18.54
CA GLU A 215 6.66 -36.29 -17.17
C GLU A 215 7.70 -35.58 -16.30
N ASN A 216 8.67 -34.86 -16.91
CA ASN A 216 9.72 -34.11 -16.21
C ASN A 216 9.71 -32.61 -16.50
N SER A 217 8.73 -32.11 -17.26
CA SER A 217 8.60 -30.69 -17.56
C SER A 217 8.19 -29.88 -16.32
N TYR A 218 8.91 -28.80 -16.04
CA TYR A 218 8.71 -27.97 -14.84
C TYR A 218 7.40 -27.19 -14.87
N PHE A 219 6.95 -26.81 -16.07
CA PHE A 219 5.76 -26.02 -16.30
C PHE A 219 5.09 -26.52 -17.57
N TYR A 220 3.89 -27.09 -17.44
CA TYR A 220 3.11 -27.50 -18.59
C TYR A 220 1.68 -27.01 -18.46
N LEU A 221 1.15 -26.43 -19.53
CA LEU A 221 -0.24 -26.00 -19.61
C LEU A 221 -1.14 -27.19 -19.95
N THR A 222 -2.17 -27.37 -19.15
CA THR A 222 -3.30 -28.28 -19.43
C THR A 222 -4.40 -27.58 -20.20
N GLU A 223 -4.60 -26.28 -19.95
CA GLU A 223 -5.60 -25.47 -20.65
C GLU A 223 -5.07 -24.05 -20.84
N ASN A 224 -5.36 -23.49 -22.01
CA ASN A 224 -5.01 -22.14 -22.39
C ASN A 224 -6.17 -21.55 -23.19
N VAL A 225 -7.04 -20.82 -22.49
CA VAL A 225 -8.28 -20.28 -23.06
C VAL A 225 -8.26 -18.77 -22.94
N ILE A 226 -8.55 -18.09 -24.06
CA ILE A 226 -8.78 -16.66 -24.07
C ILE A 226 -10.28 -16.44 -24.19
N LYS A 227 -10.88 -15.86 -23.15
CA LYS A 227 -12.29 -15.48 -23.12
C LYS A 227 -12.41 -13.99 -23.40
N VAL A 228 -13.01 -13.63 -24.53
CA VAL A 228 -13.20 -12.22 -24.91
C VAL A 228 -14.61 -11.77 -24.54
N PHE A 229 -14.68 -10.70 -23.75
CA PHE A 229 -15.87 -9.93 -23.43
C PHE A 229 -15.83 -8.59 -24.20
N GLU A 230 -16.94 -7.87 -24.27
CA GLU A 230 -17.09 -6.66 -25.10
C GLU A 230 -15.94 -5.64 -24.96
N ARG A 231 -15.38 -5.47 -23.76
CA ARG A 231 -14.32 -4.47 -23.49
C ARG A 231 -13.06 -5.04 -22.85
N LYS A 232 -13.06 -6.32 -22.48
CA LYS A 232 -11.96 -6.96 -21.74
C LYS A 232 -11.84 -8.40 -22.19
N ALA A 233 -10.63 -8.95 -22.13
CA ALA A 233 -10.43 -10.38 -22.29
C ALA A 233 -9.79 -10.96 -21.03
N ALA A 234 -10.17 -12.18 -20.68
CA ALA A 234 -9.54 -12.96 -19.65
C ALA A 234 -8.68 -14.05 -20.30
N LEU A 235 -7.37 -13.99 -20.07
CA LEU A 235 -6.44 -15.07 -20.35
C LEU A 235 -6.49 -16.03 -19.19
N VAL A 236 -6.84 -17.28 -19.46
CA VAL A 236 -6.87 -18.35 -18.45
C VAL A 236 -5.80 -19.36 -18.83
N LEU A 237 -4.74 -19.44 -18.02
CA LEU A 237 -3.72 -20.47 -18.12
C LEU A 237 -3.88 -21.43 -16.94
N GLN A 238 -4.02 -22.72 -17.24
CA GLN A 238 -4.03 -23.77 -16.23
C GLN A 238 -2.94 -24.77 -16.57
N GLY A 239 -2.27 -25.28 -15.55
CA GLY A 239 -1.17 -26.21 -15.73
C GLY A 239 -0.73 -26.85 -14.42
N LYS A 240 0.40 -27.55 -14.45
CA LYS A 240 1.08 -28.01 -13.23
C LYS A 240 2.52 -27.52 -13.16
N PHE A 241 3.03 -27.50 -11.93
CA PHE A 241 4.40 -27.14 -11.62
C PHE A 241 5.12 -28.23 -10.83
N SER A 242 6.37 -28.54 -11.19
CA SER A 242 7.23 -29.50 -10.49
C SER A 242 8.26 -28.79 -9.61
N GLU A 243 8.35 -29.17 -8.33
CA GLU A 243 9.12 -28.47 -7.27
C GLU A 243 10.65 -28.46 -7.46
N LYS A 244 11.19 -29.15 -8.46
CA LYS A 244 12.63 -29.42 -8.55
C LYS A 244 13.47 -28.24 -9.03
N ASN A 245 12.90 -27.09 -9.39
CA ASN A 245 13.67 -25.95 -9.91
C ASN A 245 13.12 -24.59 -9.47
N ASN A 246 14.00 -23.71 -8.99
CA ASN A 246 13.69 -22.32 -8.62
C ASN A 246 13.78 -21.37 -9.83
N ALA A 247 13.41 -21.85 -11.01
CA ALA A 247 13.42 -21.05 -12.24
C ALA A 247 12.14 -20.22 -12.37
N GLY A 248 12.29 -18.98 -12.84
CA GLY A 248 11.14 -18.17 -13.23
C GLY A 248 10.56 -18.63 -14.56
N VAL A 249 9.31 -18.24 -14.84
CA VAL A 249 8.63 -18.55 -16.10
C VAL A 249 8.23 -17.26 -16.78
N SER A 250 8.71 -17.04 -17.99
CA SER A 250 8.31 -15.91 -18.83
C SER A 250 7.29 -16.37 -19.87
N VAL A 251 6.08 -15.83 -19.82
CA VAL A 251 5.02 -16.10 -20.80
C VAL A 251 4.93 -14.93 -21.76
N ARG A 252 5.03 -15.19 -23.06
CA ARG A 252 4.94 -14.19 -24.13
C ARG A 252 3.81 -14.55 -25.07
N TRP A 253 2.79 -13.72 -25.12
CA TRP A 253 1.69 -13.85 -26.07
C TRP A 253 2.04 -13.12 -27.35
N LYS A 254 1.97 -13.84 -28.48
CA LYS A 254 2.36 -13.33 -29.79
C LYS A 254 1.18 -13.31 -30.75
N ASP A 255 1.23 -12.38 -31.69
CA ASP A 255 0.31 -12.35 -32.82
C ASP A 255 0.67 -13.36 -33.91
N ILE A 256 -0.12 -13.37 -34.99
CA ILE A 256 0.10 -14.21 -36.17
C ILE A 256 1.42 -13.93 -36.90
N GLU A 257 1.99 -12.72 -36.75
CA GLU A 257 3.26 -12.31 -37.34
C GLU A 257 4.46 -12.65 -36.42
N GLY A 258 4.20 -13.09 -35.19
CA GLY A 258 5.20 -13.42 -34.19
C GLY A 258 5.65 -12.22 -33.33
N ASN A 259 4.99 -11.07 -33.44
CA ASN A 259 5.26 -9.91 -32.58
C ASN A 259 4.72 -10.17 -31.17
N ILE A 260 5.42 -9.69 -30.15
CA ILE A 260 4.98 -9.83 -28.75
C ILE A 260 3.87 -8.81 -28.48
N VAL A 261 2.65 -9.30 -28.28
CA VAL A 261 1.47 -8.49 -27.91
C VAL A 261 1.46 -8.23 -26.40
N HIS A 262 1.88 -9.23 -25.62
CA HIS A 262 1.98 -9.14 -24.18
C HIS A 262 3.08 -10.06 -23.66
N SER A 263 3.70 -9.70 -22.55
CA SER A 263 4.67 -10.55 -21.87
C SER A 263 4.62 -10.34 -20.36
N GLU A 264 4.68 -11.43 -19.61
CA GLU A 264 4.72 -11.41 -18.16
C GLU A 264 5.75 -12.42 -17.66
N HIS A 265 6.46 -12.06 -16.61
CA HIS A 265 7.45 -12.91 -15.96
C HIS A 265 6.96 -13.28 -14.56
N PHE A 266 6.94 -14.57 -14.26
CA PHE A 266 6.50 -15.13 -12.99
C PHE A 266 7.70 -15.64 -12.21
N THR A 267 7.88 -15.10 -11.01
CA THR A 267 8.93 -15.55 -10.10
C THR A 267 8.59 -16.93 -9.52
N PRO A 268 9.60 -17.72 -9.10
CA PRO A 268 9.36 -19.01 -8.46
C PRO A 268 8.45 -18.90 -7.23
N GLN A 269 8.65 -17.86 -6.43
CA GLN A 269 7.83 -17.60 -5.25
C GLN A 269 6.36 -17.40 -5.64
N TYR A 270 6.09 -16.56 -6.64
CA TYR A 270 4.72 -16.32 -7.10
C TYR A 270 4.04 -17.59 -7.62
N LEU A 271 4.77 -18.42 -8.36
CA LEU A 271 4.26 -19.69 -8.87
C LEU A 271 3.90 -20.66 -7.73
N ASN A 272 4.71 -20.70 -6.67
CA ASN A 272 4.40 -21.49 -5.47
C ASN A 272 3.19 -20.94 -4.71
N ASP A 273 3.02 -19.62 -4.64
CA ASP A 273 1.89 -19.00 -3.94
C ASP A 273 0.54 -19.27 -4.62
N ILE A 274 0.52 -19.47 -5.94
CA ILE A 274 -0.70 -19.77 -6.72
C ILE A 274 -0.93 -21.27 -6.96
N LYS A 275 0.00 -22.12 -6.49
CA LYS A 275 -0.06 -23.57 -6.63
C LYS A 275 -1.08 -24.14 -5.64
N ASP A 276 -1.98 -24.98 -6.11
CA ASP A 276 -2.88 -25.76 -5.27
C ASP A 276 -2.06 -26.83 -4.52
N PRO A 277 -2.04 -26.81 -3.17
CA PRO A 277 -1.21 -27.69 -2.37
C PRO A 277 -1.62 -29.18 -2.45
N ILE A 278 -2.79 -29.50 -3.00
CA ILE A 278 -3.31 -30.87 -3.03
C ILE A 278 -2.97 -31.59 -4.34
N ASN A 279 -2.91 -30.87 -5.47
CA ASN A 279 -2.84 -31.49 -6.80
C ASN A 279 -1.76 -30.91 -7.72
N ASP A 280 -0.91 -30.01 -7.20
CA ASP A 280 0.16 -29.32 -7.91
C ASP A 280 -0.29 -28.53 -9.16
N LYS A 281 -1.59 -28.22 -9.26
CA LYS A 281 -2.15 -27.42 -10.35
C LYS A 281 -2.10 -25.94 -10.00
N PHE A 282 -2.04 -25.10 -11.02
CA PHE A 282 -2.26 -23.67 -10.88
C PHE A 282 -3.33 -23.19 -11.86
N LYS A 283 -3.95 -22.06 -11.53
CA LYS A 283 -4.84 -21.32 -12.42
C LYS A 283 -4.47 -19.85 -12.39
N LEU A 284 -3.95 -19.37 -13.51
CA LEU A 284 -3.61 -17.98 -13.72
C LEU A 284 -4.71 -17.31 -14.53
N ILE A 285 -5.23 -16.18 -14.03
CA ILE A 285 -6.16 -15.33 -14.76
C ILE A 285 -5.53 -13.96 -14.94
N ARG A 286 -5.49 -13.47 -16.18
CA ARG A 286 -5.02 -12.12 -16.53
C ARG A 286 -6.02 -11.40 -17.39
N PHE A 287 -6.20 -10.11 -17.12
CA PHE A 287 -7.12 -9.27 -17.88
C PHE A 287 -6.35 -8.39 -18.84
N LEU A 288 -6.76 -8.41 -20.10
CA LEU A 288 -6.23 -7.59 -21.18
C LEU A 288 -7.35 -6.77 -21.84
N GLU A 289 -6.98 -5.72 -22.56
CA GLU A 289 -7.87 -5.05 -23.50
C GLU A 289 -8.26 -6.04 -24.61
N SER A 290 -9.54 -6.05 -24.98
CA SER A 290 -10.09 -7.01 -25.96
C SER A 290 -9.37 -6.93 -27.30
N GLU A 291 -9.00 -5.73 -27.75
CA GLU A 291 -8.25 -5.49 -29.00
C GLU A 291 -6.91 -6.23 -29.02
N LYS A 292 -6.16 -6.18 -27.92
CA LYS A 292 -4.87 -6.88 -27.79
C LYS A 292 -5.08 -8.38 -27.71
N ALA A 293 -6.10 -8.82 -26.98
CA ALA A 293 -6.36 -10.24 -26.81
C ALA A 293 -6.73 -10.93 -28.13
N ILE A 294 -7.58 -10.30 -28.96
CA ILE A 294 -7.99 -10.87 -30.26
C ILE A 294 -6.81 -11.07 -31.20
N ALA A 295 -5.75 -10.28 -31.07
CA ALA A 295 -4.54 -10.43 -31.89
C ALA A 295 -3.68 -11.64 -31.49
N ILE A 296 -3.88 -12.23 -30.31
CA ILE A 296 -3.05 -13.33 -29.81
C ILE A 296 -3.34 -14.60 -30.61
N ALA A 297 -2.32 -15.13 -31.26
CA ALA A 297 -2.37 -16.41 -31.97
C ALA A 297 -1.54 -17.49 -31.27
N LYS A 298 -0.45 -17.09 -30.61
CA LYS A 298 0.52 -18.01 -30.01
C LYS A 298 0.90 -17.61 -28.59
N VAL A 299 1.25 -18.58 -27.76
CA VAL A 299 1.79 -18.40 -26.40
C VAL A 299 3.15 -19.08 -26.31
N HIS A 300 4.20 -18.29 -26.18
CA HIS A 300 5.54 -18.79 -25.91
C HIS A 300 5.80 -18.84 -24.41
N ILE A 301 6.19 -20.01 -23.92
CA ILE A 301 6.62 -20.20 -22.53
C ILE A 301 8.12 -20.39 -22.53
N VAL A 302 8.83 -19.51 -21.82
CA VAL A 302 10.28 -19.57 -21.64
C VAL A 302 10.54 -19.84 -20.16
N ILE A 303 11.26 -20.91 -19.86
CA ILE A 303 11.74 -21.23 -18.51
C ILE A 303 13.16 -20.69 -18.41
N ASP A 304 13.42 -19.88 -17.38
CA ASP A 304 14.72 -19.23 -17.14
C ASP A 304 15.76 -20.20 -16.54
#